data_AF-A0A3Q7FTC1-F1
#
_entry.id   AF-A0A3Q7FTC1-F1
#
_cell.length_a   1.000
_cell.length_b   1.000
_cell.length_c   1.000
_cell.angle_alpha   90.00
_cell.angle_beta   90.00
_cell.angle_gamma   90.00
#
_symmetry.space_group_name_H-M   'P 1'
#
loop_
_entity.id
_entity.type
_entity.pdbx_description
1 polymer ?
#
loop_
_entity_poly.entity_id
_entity_poly.type
_entity_poly.pdbx_seq_one_letter_code
_entity_poly.pdbx_strand_id
1 'polypeptide(L)'
;MPPSSDYCHCRCGTRVAFLKDYISTNDELNFENKGIFTDMFNVEVPENDESYHHVVDGKTLVDTFCCNCRNRLGRKFIAVPQGSRFEQGQFLVILNKLSYTNGHDLDPYEEDLDQDGEENVDQAGGPNDDNQDGGANEENAADNQLLVPNNGHIGRNGNI
;
A
#
# COMPACT_ATOMS: atom_id res chain seq x y z
N MET A 1 15.76 19.86 11.72
CA MET A 1 15.53 18.56 12.41
C MET A 1 14.03 18.36 12.48
N PRO A 2 13.49 17.29 11.88
CA PRO A 2 12.07 16.98 12.05
C PRO A 2 11.75 16.74 13.53
N PRO A 3 10.55 17.10 14.01
CA PRO A 3 10.19 16.95 15.42
C PRO A 3 10.32 15.49 15.87
N SER A 4 10.73 15.29 17.13
CA SER A 4 11.11 13.99 17.69
C SER A 4 9.97 12.96 17.84
N SER A 5 8.78 13.26 17.31
CA SER A 5 7.54 12.52 17.53
C SER A 5 6.91 11.99 16.24
N ASP A 6 7.63 12.01 15.12
CA ASP A 6 7.04 11.58 13.87
C ASP A 6 7.16 10.06 13.65
N TYR A 7 6.10 9.47 13.08
CA TYR A 7 5.92 8.03 13.00
C TYR A 7 5.78 7.57 11.54
N CYS A 8 6.31 6.37 11.28
CA CYS A 8 5.95 5.61 10.10
C CYS A 8 4.77 4.71 10.41
N HIS A 9 3.81 4.66 9.50
CA HIS A 9 2.58 3.89 9.62
C HIS A 9 2.58 2.79 8.57
N CYS A 10 2.13 1.60 8.92
CA CYS A 10 1.64 0.66 7.92
C CYS A 10 0.45 1.30 7.18
N ARG A 11 0.21 0.91 5.93
CA ARG A 11 -0.99 1.34 5.16
C ARG A 11 -2.33 1.14 5.88
N CYS A 12 -2.42 0.25 6.87
CA CYS A 12 -3.62 0.10 7.70
C CYS A 12 -3.75 1.16 8.82
N GLY A 13 -2.84 2.14 8.88
CA GLY A 13 -2.79 3.20 9.90
C GLY A 13 -2.09 2.80 11.20
N THR A 14 -1.60 1.57 11.34
CA THR A 14 -0.85 1.16 12.54
C THR A 14 0.54 1.79 12.52
N ARG A 15 0.91 2.53 13.58
CA ARG A 15 2.27 3.02 13.77
C ARG A 15 3.23 1.85 13.96
N VAL A 16 4.30 1.80 13.17
CA VAL A 16 5.23 0.66 13.16
C VAL A 16 6.69 1.02 13.41
N ALA A 17 7.06 2.29 13.31
CA ALA A 17 8.41 2.76 13.64
C ALA A 17 8.38 4.26 13.97
N PHE A 18 9.43 4.75 14.63
CA PHE A 18 9.71 6.18 14.70
C PHE A 18 10.54 6.59 13.48
N LEU A 19 10.31 7.78 12.93
CA LEU A 19 11.11 8.26 11.80
C LEU A 19 12.59 8.44 12.18
N LYS A 20 12.88 8.82 13.44
CA LYS A 20 14.26 8.94 13.94
C LYS A 20 15.08 7.63 13.88
N ASP A 21 14.39 6.48 13.81
CA ASP A 21 15.02 5.16 13.77
C ASP A 21 15.33 4.74 12.33
N TYR A 22 14.92 5.54 11.34
CA TYR A 22 15.29 5.36 9.94
C TYR A 22 16.76 5.72 9.73
N ILE A 23 17.54 4.78 9.20
CA ILE A 23 18.92 5.00 8.77
C ILE A 23 18.87 5.35 7.28
N SER A 24 19.29 6.57 6.95
CA SER A 24 19.50 6.97 5.56
C SER A 24 20.55 6.05 4.94
N THR A 25 20.12 5.20 4.00
CA THR A 25 21.01 4.32 3.26
C THR A 25 21.53 5.01 2.01
N ASN A 26 22.67 4.53 1.53
CA ASN A 26 23.20 4.86 0.21
C ASN A 26 22.25 4.41 -0.91
N ASP A 27 22.36 5.05 -2.07
CA ASP A 27 21.36 5.03 -3.14
C ASP A 27 20.92 3.63 -3.60
N GLU A 28 21.78 2.61 -3.50
CA GLU A 28 21.47 1.22 -3.88
C GLU A 28 20.18 0.66 -3.26
N LEU A 29 19.93 0.92 -1.97
CA LEU A 29 18.71 0.45 -1.30
C LEU A 29 17.51 1.34 -1.58
N ASN A 30 17.77 2.63 -1.80
CA ASN A 30 16.77 3.61 -2.21
C ASN A 30 16.23 3.25 -3.60
N PHE A 31 17.09 2.74 -4.50
CA PHE A 31 16.68 2.26 -5.83
C PHE A 31 15.65 1.12 -5.76
N GLU A 32 15.75 0.28 -4.72
CA GLU A 32 14.82 -0.84 -4.50
C GLU A 32 13.59 -0.45 -3.66
N ASN A 33 13.41 0.83 -3.34
CA ASN A 33 12.35 1.31 -2.47
C ASN A 33 12.36 0.60 -1.09
N LYS A 34 13.57 0.39 -0.57
CA LYS A 34 13.83 -0.26 0.72
C LYS A 34 14.60 0.67 1.64
N GLY A 35 14.30 0.56 2.92
CA GLY A 35 14.91 1.36 3.98
C GLY A 35 15.36 0.49 5.14
N ILE A 36 16.27 1.02 5.96
CA ILE A 36 16.70 0.37 7.20
C ILE A 36 16.15 1.12 8.40
N PHE A 37 15.56 0.38 9.34
CA PHE A 37 15.19 0.90 10.65
C PHE A 37 15.98 0.18 11.74
N THR A 38 16.48 0.93 12.73
CA THR A 38 17.15 0.36 13.91
C THR A 38 16.19 -0.38 14.82
N ASP A 39 14.94 0.09 14.91
CA ASP A 39 13.89 -0.52 15.73
C ASP A 39 12.50 -0.34 15.09
N MET A 40 11.59 -1.27 15.39
CA MET A 40 10.20 -1.27 14.95
C MET A 40 9.29 -1.82 16.05
N PHE A 41 8.10 -1.25 16.19
CA PHE A 41 7.11 -1.66 17.19
C PHE A 41 5.75 -1.97 16.52
N ASN A 42 4.83 -2.61 17.23
CA ASN A 42 3.57 -3.10 16.64
C ASN A 42 3.79 -3.99 15.39
N VAL A 43 4.87 -4.76 15.42
CA VAL A 43 5.21 -5.74 14.38
C VAL A 43 5.31 -7.14 14.98
N GLU A 44 5.10 -8.14 14.14
CA GLU A 44 5.30 -9.54 14.45
C GLU A 44 6.47 -10.07 13.62
N VAL A 45 7.38 -10.78 14.28
CA VAL A 45 8.50 -11.46 13.66
C VAL A 45 8.47 -12.93 14.12
N PRO A 46 8.06 -13.88 13.27
CA PRO A 46 7.96 -15.28 13.63
C PRO A 46 9.35 -15.96 13.63
N GLU A 47 10.24 -15.55 14.54
CA GLU A 47 11.62 -16.04 14.60
C GLU A 47 11.73 -17.56 14.84
N ASN A 48 10.71 -18.18 15.45
CA ASN A 48 10.67 -19.62 15.73
C ASN A 48 10.12 -20.47 14.57
N ASP A 49 9.65 -19.84 13.48
CA ASP A 49 9.10 -20.55 12.32
C ASP A 49 10.04 -20.38 11.12
N GLU A 50 10.80 -21.44 10.83
CA GLU A 50 11.80 -21.49 9.76
C GLU A 50 11.22 -21.20 8.36
N SER A 51 9.90 -21.35 8.15
CA SER A 51 9.28 -21.07 6.85
C SER A 51 9.33 -19.58 6.46
N TYR A 52 9.54 -18.69 7.43
CA TYR A 52 9.70 -17.25 7.23
C TYR A 52 11.16 -16.80 7.19
N HIS A 53 12.12 -17.73 7.29
CA HIS A 53 13.55 -17.42 7.29
C HIS A 53 14.09 -17.37 5.86
N HIS A 54 15.01 -16.42 5.63
CA HIS A 54 15.64 -16.17 4.34
C HIS A 54 17.15 -16.05 4.56
N VAL A 55 17.94 -16.80 3.79
CA VAL A 55 19.40 -16.67 3.80
C VAL A 55 19.85 -15.99 2.51
N VAL A 56 20.45 -14.80 2.64
CA VAL A 56 20.91 -13.99 1.50
C VAL A 56 22.31 -13.45 1.82
N ASP A 57 23.30 -13.77 0.98
CA ASP A 57 24.69 -13.31 1.13
C ASP A 57 25.24 -13.51 2.56
N GLY A 58 25.01 -14.70 3.11
CA GLY A 58 25.42 -15.10 4.46
C GLY A 58 24.66 -14.44 5.61
N LYS A 59 23.62 -13.64 5.34
CA LYS A 59 22.74 -13.03 6.34
C LYS A 59 21.48 -13.89 6.49
N THR A 60 21.01 -14.03 7.72
CA THR A 60 19.72 -14.66 8.00
C THR A 60 18.72 -13.57 8.35
N LEU A 61 17.62 -13.53 7.61
CA LEU A 61 16.53 -12.59 7.79
C LEU A 61 15.22 -13.33 8.06
N VAL A 62 14.32 -12.72 8.83
CA VAL A 62 12.97 -13.26 9.06
C VAL A 62 11.95 -12.23 8.61
N ASP A 63 10.89 -12.66 7.92
CA ASP A 63 9.84 -11.72 7.50
C ASP A 63 9.20 -11.00 8.71
N THR A 64 8.88 -9.72 8.51
CA THR A 64 8.28 -8.84 9.52
C THR A 64 6.90 -8.39 9.05
N PHE A 65 5.90 -8.53 9.91
CA PHE A 65 4.50 -8.25 9.60
C PHE A 65 3.93 -7.18 10.52
N CYS A 66 2.98 -6.38 10.03
CA CYS A 66 2.19 -5.51 10.89
C CYS A 66 1.33 -6.34 11.84
N CYS A 67 1.34 -6.06 13.15
CA CYS A 67 0.58 -6.86 14.12
C CYS A 67 -0.94 -6.76 13.94
N ASN A 68 -1.42 -5.68 13.33
CA ASN A 68 -2.85 -5.42 13.15
C ASN A 68 -3.40 -6.05 11.87
N CYS A 69 -2.82 -5.72 10.70
CA CYS A 69 -3.33 -6.18 9.40
C CYS A 69 -2.58 -7.38 8.81
N ARG A 70 -1.51 -7.86 9.48
CA ARG A 70 -0.65 -8.96 9.02
C ARG A 70 0.00 -8.76 7.65
N ASN A 71 -0.04 -7.55 7.11
CA ASN A 71 0.66 -7.23 5.88
C ASN A 71 2.18 -7.30 6.12
N ARG A 72 2.90 -7.93 5.18
CA ARG A 72 4.36 -8.02 5.22
C ARG A 72 4.96 -6.64 4.95
N LEU A 73 5.74 -6.14 5.91
CA LEU A 73 6.39 -4.83 5.84
C LEU A 73 7.83 -4.94 5.35
N GLY A 74 8.50 -6.05 5.66
CA GLY A 74 9.92 -6.19 5.41
C GLY A 74 10.47 -7.44 6.06
N ARG A 75 11.70 -7.33 6.56
CA ARG A 75 12.44 -8.40 7.23
C ARG A 75 13.31 -7.85 8.36
N LYS A 76 13.52 -8.65 9.40
CA LYS A 76 14.48 -8.40 10.48
C LYS A 76 15.76 -9.21 10.25
N PHE A 77 16.92 -8.60 10.43
CA PHE A 77 18.21 -9.32 10.45
C PHE A 77 18.37 -10.06 11.77
N ILE A 78 18.37 -11.40 11.76
CA ILE A 78 18.57 -12.22 12.98
C ILE A 78 19.98 -12.79 13.08
N ALA A 79 20.72 -12.86 11.98
CA ALA A 79 22.15 -13.16 11.97
C ALA A 79 22.83 -12.44 10.82
N VAL A 80 23.99 -11.83 11.08
CA VAL A 80 24.74 -11.05 10.10
C VAL A 80 26.23 -11.39 10.23
N PRO A 81 26.97 -11.59 9.11
CA PRO A 81 28.40 -11.88 9.17
C PRO A 81 29.20 -10.66 9.65
N GLN A 82 30.33 -10.92 10.30
CA GLN A 82 31.25 -9.87 10.76
C GLN A 82 31.71 -9.00 9.58
N GLY A 83 31.72 -7.68 9.78
CA GLY A 83 32.10 -6.72 8.74
C GLY A 83 30.99 -6.35 7.75
N SER A 84 29.75 -6.82 7.97
CA SER A 84 28.61 -6.32 7.21
C SER A 84 28.29 -4.86 7.57
N ARG A 85 27.68 -4.14 6.63
CA ARG A 85 27.10 -2.80 6.87
C ARG A 85 25.80 -2.83 7.71
N PHE A 86 25.20 -4.02 7.85
CA PHE A 86 23.97 -4.21 8.61
C PHE A 86 24.29 -4.78 9.99
N GLU A 87 23.40 -4.56 10.94
CA GLU A 87 23.52 -5.07 12.29
C GLU A 87 22.37 -6.04 12.60
N GLN A 88 22.65 -7.03 13.44
CA GLN A 88 21.61 -7.92 13.96
C GLN A 88 20.58 -7.10 14.75
N GLY A 89 19.30 -7.37 14.52
CA GLY A 89 18.18 -6.66 15.12
C GLY A 89 17.56 -5.59 14.20
N GLN A 90 18.31 -5.08 13.22
CA GLN A 90 17.79 -4.08 12.28
C GLN A 90 16.71 -4.65 11.37
N PHE A 91 15.90 -3.75 10.81
CA PHE A 91 14.80 -4.06 9.93
C PHE A 91 15.04 -3.50 8.53
N LEU A 92 15.05 -4.39 7.53
CA LEU A 92 14.98 -4.04 6.12
C LEU A 92 13.51 -3.95 5.70
N VAL A 93 13.01 -2.75 5.49
CA VAL A 93 11.59 -2.45 5.27
C VAL A 93 11.34 -2.04 3.83
N ILE A 94 10.19 -2.41 3.28
CA ILE A 94 9.73 -1.97 1.97
C ILE A 94 9.00 -0.64 2.17
N LEU A 95 9.59 0.47 1.76
CA LEU A 95 9.13 1.81 2.14
C LEU A 95 7.75 2.14 1.56
N ASN A 96 7.42 1.66 0.36
CA ASN A 96 6.05 1.78 -0.20
C ASN A 96 4.96 1.07 0.61
N LYS A 97 5.30 0.21 1.57
CA LYS A 97 4.33 -0.39 2.52
C LYS A 97 4.05 0.52 3.72
N LEU A 98 4.79 1.62 3.83
CA LEU A 98 4.70 2.60 4.89
C LEU A 98 4.21 3.96 4.36
N SER A 99 3.54 4.71 5.23
CA SER A 99 3.23 6.13 5.04
C SER A 99 3.72 6.95 6.22
N TYR A 100 3.99 8.24 6.00
CA TYR A 100 4.43 9.15 7.04
C TYR A 100 3.33 10.15 7.43
N THR A 101 3.34 10.62 8.67
CA THR A 101 2.43 11.68 9.16
C THR A 101 2.77 13.04 8.54
N ASN A 102 2.50 13.15 7.25
CA ASN A 102 2.01 14.34 6.53
C ASN A 102 1.17 13.92 5.31
N GLY A 103 0.74 12.65 5.23
CA GLY A 103 -0.09 12.14 4.13
C GLY A 103 0.70 11.67 2.90
N HIS A 104 2.03 11.79 2.92
CA HIS A 104 2.90 11.35 1.84
C HIS A 104 3.43 9.93 2.08
N ASP A 105 3.50 9.14 1.02
CA ASP A 105 4.21 7.86 1.01
C ASP A 105 5.71 8.14 1.18
N LEU A 106 6.45 7.22 1.82
CA LEU A 106 7.92 7.29 1.81
C LEU A 106 8.38 6.83 0.43
N ASP A 107 8.25 7.70 -0.57
CA ASP A 107 8.92 7.51 -1.85
C ASP A 107 10.35 8.08 -1.74
N PRO A 108 11.40 7.24 -1.82
CA PRO A 108 12.77 7.73 -1.83
C PRO A 108 13.13 8.62 -3.03
N TYR A 109 12.21 8.78 -4.00
CA TYR A 109 12.36 9.64 -5.18
C TYR A 109 11.55 10.95 -5.13
N GLU A 110 10.84 11.26 -4.04
CA GLU A 110 10.25 12.59 -3.90
C GLU A 110 11.37 13.60 -3.63
N GLU A 111 11.90 14.20 -4.70
CA GLU A 111 12.61 15.48 -4.63
C GLU A 111 11.66 16.51 -4.01
N ASP A 112 12.14 17.21 -2.96
CA ASP A 112 11.46 18.32 -2.30
C ASP A 112 10.92 19.33 -3.34
N LEU A 113 9.66 19.16 -3.76
CA LEU A 113 8.90 20.24 -4.39
C LEU A 113 8.34 21.06 -3.23
N ASP A 114 9.05 22.14 -2.94
CA ASP A 114 8.66 23.22 -2.05
C ASP A 114 7.13 23.44 -2.06
N GLN A 115 6.45 23.05 -0.97
CA GLN A 115 5.10 23.56 -0.67
C GLN A 115 5.28 24.93 -0.02
N ASP A 116 5.38 25.97 -0.85
CA ASP A 116 4.96 27.31 -0.46
C ASP A 116 3.59 27.63 -1.09
N GLY A 117 2.79 28.42 -0.38
CA GLY A 117 1.59 29.04 -0.96
C GLY A 117 0.27 28.36 -0.63
N GLU A 118 -0.07 28.36 0.65
CA GLU A 118 -1.46 28.38 1.07
C GLU A 118 -2.14 29.69 0.62
N GLU A 119 -3.10 29.61 -0.30
CA GLU A 119 -4.15 30.64 -0.42
C GLU A 119 -5.52 30.04 -0.79
N ASN A 120 -6.43 30.19 0.17
CA ASN A 120 -7.86 30.00 0.06
C ASN A 120 -8.45 30.93 -1.02
N VAL A 121 -9.23 30.41 -1.96
CA VAL A 121 -10.27 31.21 -2.63
C VAL A 121 -11.51 30.36 -2.91
N ASP A 122 -12.44 30.34 -1.96
CA ASP A 122 -13.87 30.15 -2.24
C ASP A 122 -14.44 31.51 -2.72
N GLN A 123 -15.12 31.51 -3.87
CA GLN A 123 -16.26 32.36 -4.30
C GLN A 123 -16.23 32.52 -5.83
N ALA A 124 -17.07 31.81 -6.58
CA ALA A 124 -18.48 32.11 -6.87
C ALA A 124 -18.67 32.99 -8.12
N GLY A 125 -19.46 32.48 -9.08
CA GLY A 125 -20.04 33.28 -10.16
C GLY A 125 -20.21 32.53 -11.50
N GLY A 126 -21.34 31.82 -11.69
CA GLY A 126 -21.92 31.69 -13.03
C GLY A 126 -22.59 33.01 -13.47
N PRO A 127 -23.44 33.08 -14.52
CA PRO A 127 -23.79 32.09 -15.56
C PRO A 127 -23.82 32.68 -17.01
N ASN A 128 -24.01 31.82 -18.03
CA ASN A 128 -24.82 31.99 -19.27
C ASN A 128 -24.34 30.94 -20.30
N ASP A 129 -25.08 29.88 -20.64
CA ASP A 129 -26.31 29.80 -21.43
C ASP A 129 -26.24 30.53 -22.78
N ASP A 130 -26.04 29.75 -23.86
CA ASP A 130 -26.73 29.96 -25.14
C ASP A 130 -27.00 28.60 -25.81
N ASN A 131 -28.29 28.39 -25.99
CA ASN A 131 -29.05 27.25 -26.46
C ASN A 131 -29.29 27.34 -27.97
N GLN A 132 -29.11 26.24 -28.74
CA GLN A 132 -29.86 25.86 -29.97
C GLN A 132 -29.60 24.35 -30.22
N ASP A 133 -30.49 23.40 -30.00
CA ASP A 133 -31.86 23.12 -30.48
C ASP A 133 -31.99 22.65 -31.94
N GLY A 134 -32.75 21.56 -32.11
CA GLY A 134 -33.11 20.83 -33.33
C GLY A 134 -32.83 19.33 -33.16
N GLY A 135 -33.59 18.55 -32.39
CA GLY A 135 -35.00 18.18 -32.64
C GLY A 135 -35.06 17.04 -33.68
N ALA A 136 -35.76 15.91 -33.53
CA ALA A 136 -36.73 15.44 -32.55
C ALA A 136 -36.82 13.89 -32.63
N ASN A 137 -37.38 13.31 -31.57
CA ASN A 137 -37.71 11.90 -31.33
C ASN A 137 -38.88 11.40 -32.21
N GLU A 138 -39.14 10.08 -32.19
CA GLU A 138 -40.46 9.41 -32.03
C GLU A 138 -40.61 8.08 -32.82
N GLU A 139 -40.37 6.98 -32.09
CA GLU A 139 -41.32 5.91 -31.74
C GLU A 139 -42.50 5.53 -32.67
N ASN A 140 -42.57 4.24 -33.03
CA ASN A 140 -43.73 3.30 -32.93
C ASN A 140 -43.38 2.01 -33.70
N ALA A 141 -43.23 0.82 -33.10
CA ALA A 141 -44.21 -0.05 -32.44
C ALA A 141 -45.23 -0.73 -33.38
N ALA A 142 -45.12 -2.06 -33.52
CA ALA A 142 -46.18 -3.10 -33.58
C ALA A 142 -45.58 -4.38 -34.20
N ASP A 143 -45.21 -5.43 -33.47
CA ASP A 143 -46.03 -6.39 -32.70
C ASP A 143 -46.74 -7.43 -33.59
N ASN A 144 -46.29 -8.69 -33.55
CA ASN A 144 -47.14 -9.85 -33.20
C ASN A 144 -46.40 -11.21 -33.20
N GLN A 145 -46.30 -11.77 -32.00
CA GLN A 145 -46.49 -13.18 -31.57
C GLN A 145 -45.61 -14.32 -32.13
N LEU A 146 -44.94 -15.04 -31.23
CA LEU A 146 -45.58 -16.21 -30.60
C LEU A 146 -44.92 -16.58 -29.25
N LEU A 147 -45.69 -16.40 -28.17
CA LEU A 147 -45.87 -17.24 -26.98
C LEU A 147 -44.65 -17.91 -26.28
N VAL A 148 -44.33 -17.34 -25.12
CA VAL A 148 -43.77 -17.91 -23.87
C VAL A 148 -44.67 -19.05 -23.29
N PRO A 149 -44.37 -19.76 -22.15
CA PRO A 149 -43.14 -19.90 -21.33
C PRO A 149 -42.88 -21.32 -20.68
N ASN A 150 -41.74 -21.43 -19.98
CA ASN A 150 -41.43 -22.12 -18.70
C ASN A 150 -41.96 -23.52 -18.33
N ASN A 151 -41.03 -24.41 -17.92
CA ASN A 151 -40.65 -24.72 -16.51
C ASN A 151 -40.29 -26.22 -16.29
N GLY A 152 -39.08 -26.44 -15.75
CA GLY A 152 -38.74 -27.39 -14.69
C GLY A 152 -39.03 -28.89 -14.83
N HIS A 153 -37.99 -29.72 -14.72
CA HIS A 153 -38.07 -30.88 -13.82
C HIS A 153 -36.71 -31.40 -13.34
N ILE A 154 -36.77 -31.87 -12.11
CA ILE A 154 -35.73 -32.45 -11.25
C ILE A 154 -35.56 -33.94 -11.60
N GLY A 155 -34.31 -34.40 -11.72
CA GLY A 155 -33.82 -35.74 -11.29
C GLY A 155 -34.21 -37.00 -12.08
N ARG A 156 -33.20 -37.83 -12.42
CA ARG A 156 -33.02 -39.24 -11.93
C ARG A 156 -31.86 -39.98 -12.63
N ASN A 157 -30.97 -40.52 -11.80
CA ASN A 157 -30.29 -41.84 -11.82
C ASN A 157 -30.22 -42.69 -13.11
N GLY A 158 -29.04 -43.28 -13.36
CA GLY A 158 -28.93 -44.65 -13.89
C GLY A 158 -27.72 -44.95 -14.79
N ASN A 159 -26.87 -45.87 -14.33
CA ASN A 159 -25.81 -46.66 -14.98
C ASN A 159 -25.86 -46.84 -16.52
N ILE A 160 -24.67 -46.91 -17.15
CA ILE A 160 -23.97 -48.14 -17.60
C ILE A 160 -22.47 -47.85 -17.63
#